data_AF-A0A5Y1YF89-F1
#
_entry.id   AF-A0A5Y1YF89-F1
#
_cell.length_a   1.000
_cell.length_b   1.000
_cell.length_c   1.000
_cell.angle_alpha   90.00
_cell.angle_beta   90.00
_cell.angle_gamma   90.00
#
_symmetry.space_group_name_H-M   'P 1'
#
loop_
_entity.id
_entity.type
_entity.pdbx_description
1 polymer ?
#
loop_
_entity_poly.entity_id
_entity_poly.type
_entity_poly.pdbx_seq_one_letter_code
_entity_poly.pdbx_strand_id
1 'polypeptide(L)' 'MKSITDIKNEAHAVLFNFQTGKYTREDVYEAAVNLVLSYNNLVENSSCNEDEIEEVSGLLMLLKHIAK' A
#
# COMPACT_ATOMS: atom_id res chain seq x y z
N MET A 1 -4.96 -0.16 15.24
CA MET A 1 -3.76 -0.32 14.40
C MET A 1 -4.19 -1.17 13.21
N LYS A 2 -3.88 -0.77 11.97
CA LYS A 2 -4.23 -1.57 10.78
C LYS A 2 -3.41 -2.87 10.79
N SER A 3 -4.01 -3.97 10.39
CA SER A 3 -3.27 -5.22 10.14
C SER A 3 -2.55 -5.16 8.79
N ILE A 4 -1.61 -6.08 8.56
CA ILE A 4 -0.91 -6.17 7.27
C ILE A 4 -1.88 -6.51 6.14
N THR A 5 -2.90 -7.32 6.42
CA THR A 5 -3.98 -7.65 5.50
C THR A 5 -4.83 -6.42 5.15
N ASP A 6 -5.10 -5.52 6.09
CA ASP A 6 -5.85 -4.28 5.81
C ASP A 6 -5.06 -3.39 4.85
N ILE A 7 -3.76 -3.22 5.09
CA ILE A 7 -2.86 -2.45 4.21
C ILE A 7 -2.83 -3.07 2.81
N LYS A 8 -2.74 -4.39 2.72
CA LYS A 8 -2.78 -5.12 1.45
C LYS A 8 -4.07 -4.86 0.66
N ASN A 9 -5.21 -5.00 1.33
CA ASN A 9 -6.52 -4.81 0.71
C ASN A 9 -6.72 -3.38 0.21
N GLU A 10 -6.31 -2.39 1.01
CA GLU A 10 -6.36 -0.98 0.61
C GLU A 10 -5.43 -0.69 -0.57
N ALA A 11 -4.21 -1.23 -0.57
CA ALA A 11 -3.29 -1.06 -1.69
C ALA A 11 -3.84 -1.66 -3.00
N HIS A 12 -4.50 -2.82 -2.94
CA HIS A 12 -5.22 -3.38 -4.09
C HIS A 12 -6.40 -2.53 -4.53
N ALA A 13 -7.16 -1.95 -3.59
CA ALA A 13 -8.26 -1.05 -3.92
C ALA A 13 -7.76 0.22 -4.64
N VAL A 14 -6.63 0.79 -4.21
CA VAL A 14 -5.97 1.92 -4.90
C VAL A 14 -5.61 1.53 -6.33
N LEU A 15 -4.95 0.38 -6.51
CA LEU A 15 -4.57 -0.13 -7.84
C LEU A 15 -5.80 -0.31 -8.74
N PHE A 16 -6.87 -0.92 -8.21
CA PHE A 16 -8.10 -1.14 -8.95
C PHE A 16 -8.79 0.17 -9.34
N ASN A 17 -8.86 1.15 -8.44
CA ASN A 17 -9.43 2.46 -8.74
C ASN A 17 -8.62 3.21 -9.79
N PHE A 18 -7.28 3.07 -9.79
CA PHE A 18 -6.44 3.62 -10.85
C PHE A 18 -6.69 2.94 -12.20
N GLN A 19 -6.70 1.61 -12.24
CA GLN A 19 -6.93 0.82 -13.46
C GLN A 19 -8.31 1.08 -14.08
N THR A 20 -9.31 1.38 -13.25
CA THR A 20 -10.67 1.73 -13.70
C THR A 20 -10.84 3.21 -14.02
N GLY A 21 -9.77 4.01 -13.95
CA GLY A 21 -9.78 5.44 -14.28
C GLY A 21 -10.48 6.32 -13.24
N LYS A 22 -10.82 5.76 -12.06
CA LYS A 22 -11.42 6.52 -10.95
C LYS A 22 -10.38 7.35 -10.20
N TYR A 23 -9.14 6.86 -10.13
CA TYR A 23 -8.01 7.56 -9.52
C TYR A 23 -7.06 8.08 -10.60
N THR A 24 -6.59 9.30 -10.40
CA THR A 24 -5.45 9.90 -11.11
C THR A 24 -4.14 9.41 -10.50
N ARG A 25 -3.00 9.80 -11.09
CA ARG A 25 -1.67 9.54 -10.48
C ARG A 25 -1.50 10.25 -9.14
N GLU A 26 -2.06 11.45 -8.99
CA GLU A 26 -2.01 12.23 -7.74
C GLU A 26 -2.80 11.53 -6.62
N ASP A 27 -3.98 10.98 -6.93
CA ASP A 27 -4.75 10.19 -5.97
C ASP A 27 -3.98 8.93 -5.52
N VAL A 28 -3.29 8.26 -6.47
CA VAL A 28 -2.43 7.11 -6.15
C VAL A 28 -1.25 7.53 -5.28
N TYR A 29 -0.63 8.69 -5.54
CA TYR A 29 0.47 9.20 -4.74
C TYR A 29 0.05 9.43 -3.29
N GLU A 30 -1.05 10.16 -3.07
CA GLU A 30 -1.56 10.47 -1.72
C GLU A 30 -1.90 9.18 -0.95
N ALA A 31 -2.61 8.26 -1.61
CA ALA A 31 -2.95 6.98 -1.00
C ALA A 31 -1.70 6.13 -0.67
N ALA A 32 -0.72 6.08 -1.58
CA ALA A 32 0.51 5.32 -1.39
C ALA A 32 1.34 5.86 -0.19
N VAL A 33 1.44 7.18 -0.03
CA VAL A 33 2.14 7.79 1.11
C VAL A 33 1.50 7.37 2.44
N ASN A 34 0.17 7.46 2.53
CA ASN A 34 -0.57 7.08 3.74
C ASN A 34 -0.43 5.58 4.07
N LEU A 35 -0.42 4.73 3.05
CA LEU A 35 -0.23 3.29 3.20
C LEU A 35 1.20 2.95 3.66
N VAL A 36 2.22 3.60 3.10
CA VAL A 36 3.62 3.41 3.52
C VAL A 36 3.83 3.81 4.99
N LEU A 37 3.23 4.91 5.44
CA LEU A 37 3.30 5.31 6.84
C LEU A 37 2.64 4.29 7.77
N SER A 38 1.47 3.76 7.36
CA SER A 38 0.78 2.71 8.11
C SER A 38 1.57 1.42 8.17
N TYR A 39 2.21 1.05 7.06
CA TYR A 39 3.06 -0.13 6.94
C TYR A 39 4.31 -0.03 7.81
N ASN A 40 5.05 1.09 7.76
CA ASN A 40 6.26 1.28 8.56
C ASN A 40 5.93 1.18 10.06
N ASN A 41 4.86 1.85 10.51
CA ASN A 41 4.44 1.78 11.91
C ASN A 41 4.06 0.35 12.32
N LEU A 42 3.36 -0.40 11.45
CA LEU A 42 3.01 -1.78 11.73
C LEU A 42 4.25 -2.67 11.87
N VAL A 43 5.19 -2.62 10.92
CA VAL A 43 6.39 -3.47 10.92
C VAL A 43 7.33 -3.14 12.08
N GLU A 44 7.41 -1.87 12.50
CA GLU A 44 8.19 -1.48 13.69
C GLU A 44 7.59 -2.01 15.01
N ASN A 45 6.26 -2.18 15.07
CA ASN A 45 5.53 -2.46 16.32
C ASN A 45 4.88 -3.85 16.36
N SER A 46 5.13 -4.72 15.37
CA SER A 46 4.50 -6.05 15.30
C SER A 46 5.41 -7.08 14.67
N SER A 47 5.29 -8.32 15.17
CA SER A 47 5.87 -9.52 14.55
C SER A 47 5.00 -9.96 13.37
N CYS A 48 5.17 -9.30 12.23
CA CYS A 48 4.60 -9.74 10.95
C CYS A 48 5.42 -10.88 10.34
N ASN A 49 4.77 -11.72 9.54
CA ASN A 49 5.46 -12.74 8.73
C ASN A 49 6.27 -12.04 7.61
N GLU A 50 7.49 -12.54 7.36
CA GLU A 50 8.39 -12.05 6.31
C GLU A 50 7.76 -12.14 4.92
N ASP A 51 7.02 -13.22 4.62
CA ASP A 51 6.32 -13.38 3.34
C ASP A 51 5.25 -12.30 3.12
N GLU A 52 4.51 -11.95 4.17
CA GLU A 52 3.47 -10.91 4.10
C GLU A 52 4.09 -9.51 3.98
N ILE A 53 5.22 -9.30 4.65
CA ILE A 53 6.04 -8.09 4.54
C ILE A 53 6.53 -7.90 3.09
N GLU A 54 7.09 -8.94 2.48
CA GLU A 54 7.60 -8.88 1.12
C GLU A 54 6.48 -8.59 0.12
N GLU A 55 5.34 -9.31 0.22
CA GLU A 55 4.17 -9.11 -0.65
C GLU A 55 3.66 -7.67 -0.57
N VAL A 56 3.44 -7.15 0.64
CA VAL A 56 2.89 -5.79 0.82
C VAL A 56 3.91 -4.74 0.40
N SER A 57 5.20 -4.90 0.73
CA SER A 57 6.23 -3.94 0.31
C SER A 57 6.38 -3.86 -1.22
N GLY A 58 6.26 -4.99 -1.93
CA GLY A 58 6.24 -5.04 -3.39
C GLY A 58 5.05 -4.29 -3.99
N LEU A 59 3.86 -4.45 -3.41
CA LEU A 59 2.67 -3.74 -3.85
C LEU A 59 2.78 -2.23 -3.62
N LEU A 60 3.30 -1.80 -2.46
CA LEU A 60 3.54 -0.38 -2.17
C LEU A 60 4.59 0.23 -3.11
N MET A 61 5.63 -0.54 -3.48
CA MET A 61 6.62 -0.11 -4.47
C MET A 61 5.98 0.08 -5.86
N LEU A 62 5.07 -0.81 -6.26
CA LEU A 62 4.31 -0.67 -7.50
C LEU A 62 3.47 0.62 -7.51
N LEU A 63 2.74 0.91 -6.43
CA LEU A 63 1.95 2.14 -6.32
C LEU A 63 2.83 3.40 -6.41
N LYS A 64 3.99 3.40 -5.74
CA LYS A 64 4.99 4.46 -5.86
C LYS A 64 5.49 4.62 -7.31
N HIS A 65 5.67 3.53 -8.05
CA HIS A 65 6.08 3.59 -9.45
C HIS A 65 4.99 4.19 -10.35
N ILE A 66 3.72 3.81 -10.13
CA ILE A 66 2.57 4.33 -10.88
C ILE A 66 2.34 5.83 -10.63
N ALA A 67 2.58 6.27 -9.41
CA ALA A 67 2.43 7.66 -8.98
C ALA A 67 3.52 8.62 -9.52
N LYS A 68 4.56 8.11 -10.19
CA LYS A 68 5.57 8.93 -10.88
C LYS A 68 5.07 9.43 -12.23
#